data_AF-A0A4U8UA46-F1
#
_entry.id   AF-A0A4U8UA46-F1
#
_cell.length_a   1.000
_cell.length_b   1.000
_cell.length_c   1.000
_cell.angle_alpha   90.00
_cell.angle_beta   90.00
_cell.angle_gamma   90.00
#
_symmetry.space_group_name_H-M   'P 1'
#
loop_
_entity.id
_entity.type
_entity.pdbx_description
1 polymer ?
#
loop_
_entity_poly.entity_id
_entity_poly.type
_entity_poly.pdbx_seq_one_letter_code
_entity_poly.pdbx_strand_id
1 'polypeptide(L)'
;MSKDLIIKVEYGGLGDHLFFSHIPRIAKLGNTNGGGGDKYDRVFIHESSPFRNNDYKRLIWGQNPYVDGFTDAPPTPRKDITDTFSLSCNLLDNLMLSYGLDDGRRLHEPEIYYTPKFREEYNKVIFDPNWISNSGDTFDLADVVTYFHHNNIHIDAVMADLGGKRCFDNRVDSEIIRTETIWDFCDLIYSAKAMYCFATGTATLAAALNKPINVFVSSDVSYIFMHSVLHSYIPLRANKYIRKEWKRKVFNIPLRVSLRRKDIDRMARFIPIKSMKKGFKNAFISKNLHHLKPYIPHTSTEEVDNIVNIAKAIPIHEDSVKNTANKNMGGGG
;
A
#
# COMPACT_ATOMS: atom_id res chain seq x y z
N MET A 1 15.96 34.78 2.41
CA MET A 1 14.63 34.72 3.07
C MET A 1 14.42 33.27 3.47
N SER A 2 14.07 33.02 4.73
CA SER A 2 13.69 31.67 5.21
C SER A 2 12.50 31.18 4.40
N LYS A 3 12.54 29.95 3.88
CA LYS A 3 11.43 29.34 3.15
C LYS A 3 10.72 28.33 4.03
N ASP A 4 9.42 28.51 4.20
CA ASP A 4 8.60 27.64 5.02
C ASP A 4 7.79 26.67 4.14
N LEU A 5 7.79 25.40 4.50
CA LEU A 5 6.86 24.40 3.98
C LEU A 5 5.70 24.26 4.95
N ILE A 6 4.47 24.44 4.47
CA ILE A 6 3.25 24.33 5.27
C ILE A 6 2.42 23.18 4.72
N ILE A 7 2.39 22.07 5.47
CA ILE A 7 1.67 20.85 5.12
C ILE A 7 0.26 20.93 5.68
N LYS A 8 -0.75 20.79 4.83
CA LYS A 8 -2.15 20.63 5.24
C LYS A 8 -2.63 19.23 4.87
N VAL A 9 -3.10 18.49 5.87
CA VAL A 9 -3.74 17.18 5.67
C VAL A 9 -5.24 17.42 5.56
N GLU A 10 -5.89 16.84 4.56
CA GLU A 10 -7.32 17.11 4.28
C GLU A 10 -8.28 16.22 5.08
N TYR A 11 -7.79 15.08 5.57
CA TYR A 11 -8.59 14.09 6.29
C TYR A 11 -7.91 13.71 7.60
N GLY A 12 -8.71 13.42 8.64
CA GLY A 12 -8.18 13.23 9.99
C GLY A 12 -7.92 11.79 10.41
N GLY A 13 -7.85 10.85 9.45
CA GLY A 13 -7.50 9.47 9.75
C GLY A 13 -6.03 9.30 10.08
N LEU A 14 -5.70 8.25 10.86
CA LEU A 14 -4.33 7.91 11.21
C LEU A 14 -3.43 7.76 9.97
N GLY A 15 -3.88 6.99 8.98
CA GLY A 15 -3.15 6.81 7.72
C GLY A 15 -2.99 8.11 6.92
N ASP A 16 -3.99 8.98 6.93
CA ASP A 16 -3.97 10.25 6.19
C ASP A 16 -2.84 11.16 6.67
N HIS A 17 -2.57 11.23 7.98
CA HIS A 17 -1.43 11.97 8.51
C HIS A 17 -0.10 11.25 8.27
N LEU A 18 -0.06 9.93 8.48
CA LEU A 18 1.16 9.15 8.31
C LEU A 18 1.70 9.22 6.88
N PHE A 19 0.86 9.33 5.85
CA PHE A 19 1.31 9.48 4.47
C PHE A 19 2.15 10.75 4.19
N PHE A 20 2.11 11.74 5.08
CA PHE A 20 2.91 12.96 4.97
C PHE A 20 4.08 12.99 5.94
N SER A 21 4.20 12.00 6.83
CA SER A 21 5.09 12.04 8.00
C SER A 21 6.58 12.00 7.68
N HIS A 22 6.97 11.48 6.51
CA HIS A 22 8.35 11.44 6.01
C HIS A 22 8.80 12.76 5.37
N ILE A 23 7.85 13.61 4.94
CA ILE A 23 8.14 14.85 4.20
C ILE A 23 8.98 15.83 5.02
N PRO A 24 8.73 16.09 6.32
CA PRO A 24 9.51 17.06 7.09
C PRO A 24 11.03 16.79 7.07
N ARG A 25 11.44 15.53 7.26
CA ARG A 25 12.85 15.15 7.18
C ARG A 25 13.42 15.42 5.80
N ILE A 26 12.72 15.03 4.75
CA ILE A 26 13.18 15.20 3.36
C ILE A 26 13.27 16.69 2.99
N ALA A 27 12.29 17.49 3.41
CA ALA A 27 12.26 18.92 3.14
C ALA A 27 13.43 19.68 3.78
N LYS A 28 13.94 19.19 4.93
CA LYS A 28 15.07 19.78 5.66
C LYS A 28 16.44 19.15 5.34
N LEU A 29 16.48 17.88 4.92
CA LEU A 29 17.73 17.11 4.79
C LEU A 29 18.03 16.58 3.38
N GLY A 30 17.10 16.65 2.43
CA GLY A 30 17.18 16.01 1.10
C GLY A 30 18.32 16.51 0.18
N ASN A 31 19.55 16.13 0.45
CA ASN A 31 20.73 16.15 -0.41
C ASN A 31 21.08 17.41 -1.24
N THR A 32 22.28 17.90 -0.88
CA THR A 32 23.28 18.72 -1.57
C THR A 32 23.72 18.24 -2.98
N ASN A 33 23.00 17.33 -3.63
CA ASN A 33 23.30 16.81 -4.98
C ASN A 33 22.14 17.07 -5.98
N GLY A 34 21.35 18.13 -5.75
CA GLY A 34 20.35 18.63 -6.70
C GLY A 34 18.90 18.23 -6.41
N GLY A 35 18.61 17.71 -5.21
CA GLY A 35 17.32 17.11 -4.83
C GLY A 35 16.54 17.85 -3.74
N GLY A 36 16.39 19.18 -3.80
CA GLY A 36 15.35 19.91 -3.06
C GLY A 36 15.40 19.96 -1.53
N GLY A 37 16.36 19.35 -0.85
CA GLY A 37 16.43 19.31 0.63
C GLY A 37 16.93 20.56 1.33
N ASP A 38 17.45 21.53 0.59
CA ASP A 38 17.75 22.87 1.09
C ASP A 38 16.65 23.88 0.68
N LYS A 39 15.47 23.37 0.25
CA LYS A 39 14.38 24.23 -0.25
C LYS A 39 13.63 24.93 0.86
N TYR A 40 13.57 24.33 2.05
CA TYR A 40 12.82 24.83 3.18
C TYR A 40 13.65 24.79 4.45
N ASP A 41 13.70 25.92 5.14
CA ASP A 41 14.37 26.06 6.44
C ASP A 41 13.46 25.57 7.57
N ARG A 42 12.14 25.71 7.39
CA ARG A 42 11.12 25.34 8.38
C ARG A 42 9.99 24.56 7.75
N VAL A 43 9.42 23.64 8.52
CA VAL A 43 8.28 22.81 8.16
C VAL A 43 7.23 22.92 9.23
N PHE A 44 6.04 23.40 8.86
CA PHE A 44 4.90 23.54 9.74
C PHE A 44 3.73 22.66 9.28
N ILE A 45 2.90 22.26 10.24
CA ILE A 45 1.62 21.63 9.97
C ILE A 45 0.52 22.68 10.08
N HIS A 46 -0.37 22.74 9.10
CA HIS A 46 -1.45 23.71 9.10
C HIS A 46 -2.45 23.42 10.23
N GLU A 47 -2.83 24.44 11.01
CA GLU A 47 -3.70 24.31 12.20
C GLU A 47 -5.08 23.73 11.88
N SER A 48 -5.60 23.98 10.68
CA SER A 48 -6.88 23.42 10.25
C SER A 48 -6.84 21.97 9.77
N SER A 49 -5.69 21.29 9.83
CA SER A 49 -5.62 19.85 9.55
C SER A 49 -6.49 19.11 10.58
N PRO A 50 -7.53 18.37 10.16
CA PRO A 50 -8.42 17.69 11.10
C PRO A 50 -7.70 16.50 11.73
N PHE A 51 -7.98 16.20 12.99
CA PHE A 51 -7.48 15.00 13.67
C PHE A 51 -8.66 14.24 14.27
N ARG A 52 -8.84 12.96 13.93
CA ARG A 52 -9.88 12.13 14.57
C ARG A 52 -9.54 11.81 16.03
N ASN A 53 -8.26 11.76 16.35
CA ASN A 53 -7.75 11.64 17.71
C ASN A 53 -6.54 12.58 17.87
N ASN A 54 -6.53 13.37 18.95
CA ASN A 54 -5.45 14.31 19.27
C ASN A 54 -4.11 13.60 19.52
N ASP A 55 -4.12 12.32 19.85
CA ASP A 55 -2.91 11.51 19.98
C ASP A 55 -2.16 11.39 18.65
N TYR A 56 -2.85 11.46 17.51
CA TYR A 56 -2.18 11.48 16.19
C TYR A 56 -1.31 12.73 16.03
N LYS A 57 -1.82 13.89 16.50
CA LYS A 57 -1.08 15.16 16.50
C LYS A 57 0.21 15.02 17.32
N ARG A 58 0.13 14.37 18.48
CA ARG A 58 1.27 14.17 19.39
C ARG A 58 2.28 13.17 18.84
N LEU A 59 1.82 11.99 18.41
CA LEU A 59 2.68 10.90 17.93
C LEU A 59 3.39 11.25 16.63
N ILE A 60 2.65 11.73 15.63
CA ILE A 60 3.16 11.89 14.26
C ILE A 60 3.92 13.21 14.12
N TRP A 61 3.36 14.30 14.64
CA TRP A 61 3.91 15.64 14.43
C TRP A 61 4.66 16.15 15.65
N GLY A 62 4.11 15.96 16.85
CA GLY A 62 4.72 16.46 18.09
C GLY A 62 6.05 15.80 18.45
N GLN A 63 6.29 14.56 18.03
CA GLN A 63 7.57 13.88 18.22
C GLN A 63 8.51 13.99 17.03
N ASN A 64 8.06 14.52 15.88
CA ASN A 64 8.89 14.63 14.69
C ASN A 64 9.87 15.81 14.81
N PRO A 65 11.18 15.57 14.94
CA PRO A 65 12.17 16.62 15.19
C PRO A 65 12.35 17.57 14.01
N TYR A 66 11.81 17.23 12.84
CA TYR A 66 11.87 18.05 11.63
C TYR A 66 10.65 18.96 11.47
N VAL A 67 9.67 18.90 12.38
CA VAL A 67 8.51 19.78 12.40
C VAL A 67 8.74 20.94 13.37
N ASP A 68 8.63 22.19 12.89
CA ASP A 68 8.86 23.40 13.68
C ASP A 68 7.60 23.89 14.42
N GLY A 69 6.47 23.22 14.21
CA GLY A 69 5.23 23.46 14.94
C GLY A 69 4.02 23.52 14.03
N PHE A 70 3.02 24.26 14.47
CA PHE A 70 1.76 24.47 13.77
C PHE A 70 1.61 25.94 13.38
N THR A 71 0.92 26.19 12.27
CA THR A 71 0.70 27.55 11.74
C THR A 71 -0.64 27.67 11.04
N ASP A 72 -1.20 28.87 11.00
CA ASP A 72 -2.40 29.23 10.22
C ASP A 72 -2.06 29.92 8.89
N ALA A 73 -0.76 30.07 8.58
CA ALA A 73 -0.31 30.59 7.30
C ALA A 73 -0.77 29.71 6.13
N PRO A 74 -1.01 30.28 4.93
CA PRO A 74 -1.55 29.52 3.80
C PRO A 74 -0.74 28.25 3.47
N PRO A 75 -1.40 27.10 3.23
CA PRO A 75 -0.71 25.87 2.86
C PRO A 75 0.18 26.04 1.62
N THR A 76 1.35 25.40 1.63
CA THR A 76 2.22 25.41 0.45
C THR A 76 1.49 24.73 -0.71
N PRO A 77 1.38 25.39 -1.88
CA PRO A 77 0.77 24.78 -3.04
C PRO A 77 1.51 23.51 -3.45
N ARG A 78 0.74 22.48 -3.82
CA ARG A 78 1.25 21.22 -4.38
C ARG A 78 0.62 20.94 -5.73
N LYS A 79 1.35 20.24 -6.60
CA LYS A 79 0.79 19.72 -7.85
C LYS A 79 -0.23 18.62 -7.56
N ASP A 80 -1.09 18.32 -8.54
CA ASP A 80 -1.93 17.14 -8.43
C ASP A 80 -1.05 15.87 -8.40
N ILE A 81 -1.41 14.91 -7.55
CA ILE A 81 -0.68 13.63 -7.45
C ILE A 81 -0.74 12.89 -8.79
N THR A 82 -1.83 13.07 -9.56
CA THR A 82 -1.97 12.47 -10.91
C THR A 82 -0.95 13.02 -11.91
N ASP A 83 -0.47 14.26 -11.72
CA ASP A 83 0.57 14.88 -12.56
C ASP A 83 1.98 14.37 -12.23
N THR A 84 2.18 13.82 -11.03
CA THR A 84 3.47 13.32 -10.54
C THR A 84 3.54 11.80 -10.49
N PHE A 85 2.48 11.13 -10.93
CA PHE A 85 2.33 9.70 -10.81
C PHE A 85 3.37 8.93 -11.62
N SER A 86 4.16 8.12 -10.92
CA SER A 86 5.04 7.12 -11.53
C SER A 86 4.72 5.71 -11.03
N LEU A 87 4.84 4.71 -11.92
CA LEU A 87 4.68 3.30 -11.58
C LEU A 87 5.81 2.75 -10.71
N SER A 88 6.94 3.45 -10.62
CA SER A 88 8.04 3.14 -9.70
C SER A 88 7.91 3.79 -8.32
N CYS A 89 6.85 4.58 -8.12
CA CYS A 89 6.59 5.34 -6.89
C CYS A 89 5.41 4.75 -6.11
N ASN A 90 5.48 4.79 -4.78
CA ASN A 90 4.31 4.62 -3.92
C ASN A 90 3.61 5.97 -3.65
N LEU A 91 2.53 5.95 -2.87
CA LEU A 91 1.77 7.17 -2.54
C LEU A 91 2.63 8.23 -1.83
N LEU A 92 3.53 7.82 -0.93
CA LEU A 92 4.39 8.71 -0.15
C LEU A 92 5.41 9.42 -1.05
N ASP A 93 5.97 8.71 -2.02
CA ASP A 93 6.85 9.29 -3.05
C ASP A 93 6.11 10.35 -3.86
N ASN A 94 4.91 10.03 -4.35
CA ASN A 94 4.14 10.95 -5.17
C ASN A 94 3.71 12.19 -4.37
N LEU A 95 3.40 12.04 -3.07
CA LEU A 95 3.14 13.15 -2.16
C LEU A 95 4.37 14.06 -2.00
N MET A 96 5.55 13.49 -1.75
CA MET A 96 6.82 14.23 -1.70
C MET A 96 7.06 15.00 -3.01
N LEU A 97 6.96 14.32 -4.16
CA LEU A 97 7.14 14.90 -5.49
C LEU A 97 6.13 16.02 -5.79
N SER A 98 4.90 15.92 -5.26
CA SER A 98 3.87 16.96 -5.43
C SER A 98 4.26 18.31 -4.81
N TYR A 99 5.10 18.32 -3.77
CA TYR A 99 5.71 19.51 -3.18
C TYR A 99 6.98 19.99 -3.91
N GLY A 100 7.37 19.29 -4.98
CA GLY A 100 8.62 19.50 -5.69
C GLY A 100 9.83 19.22 -4.81
N LEU A 101 9.75 18.16 -4.00
CA LEU A 101 10.84 17.58 -3.22
C LEU A 101 11.23 16.24 -3.87
N ASP A 102 12.53 15.91 -3.90
CA ASP A 102 13.01 14.61 -4.38
C ASP A 102 14.37 14.28 -3.77
N ASP A 103 14.43 13.31 -2.85
CA ASP A 103 15.69 12.89 -2.23
C ASP A 103 16.45 11.81 -3.04
N GLY A 104 15.97 11.50 -4.24
CA GLY A 104 16.50 10.46 -5.12
C GLY A 104 16.13 9.04 -4.71
N ARG A 105 15.31 8.85 -3.66
CA ARG A 105 14.85 7.55 -3.17
C ARG A 105 13.39 7.31 -3.51
N ARG A 106 12.98 6.04 -3.55
CA ARG A 106 11.61 5.62 -3.88
C ARG A 106 11.14 4.55 -2.92
N LEU A 107 9.84 4.34 -2.91
CA LEU A 107 9.12 3.43 -2.02
C LEU A 107 9.29 3.83 -0.55
N HIS A 108 9.13 5.13 -0.28
CA HIS A 108 9.24 5.68 1.06
C HIS A 108 8.24 5.03 2.03
N GLU A 109 8.70 4.78 3.26
CA GLU A 109 7.83 4.39 4.36
C GLU A 109 7.48 5.63 5.21
N PRO A 110 6.33 5.62 5.91
CA PRO A 110 5.99 6.68 6.85
C PRO A 110 6.98 6.70 8.01
N GLU A 111 7.10 7.85 8.69
CA GLU A 111 8.07 8.05 9.77
C GLU A 111 7.37 8.49 11.05
N ILE A 112 7.66 7.80 12.14
CA ILE A 112 7.37 8.27 13.50
C ILE A 112 8.64 8.17 14.34
N TYR A 113 8.68 8.94 15.42
CA TYR A 113 9.87 9.08 16.27
C TYR A 113 9.65 8.48 17.67
N TYR A 114 8.55 7.76 17.85
CA TYR A 114 8.32 6.92 19.00
C TYR A 114 9.10 5.61 18.87
N THR A 115 9.80 5.22 19.93
CA THR A 115 10.39 3.88 20.04
C THR A 115 9.41 2.97 20.77
N PRO A 116 8.77 2.00 20.10
CA PRO A 116 7.81 1.11 20.72
C PRO A 116 8.49 0.18 21.73
N LYS A 117 7.74 -0.22 22.75
CA LYS A 117 8.18 -1.15 23.79
C LYS A 117 7.60 -2.52 23.54
N PHE A 118 8.43 -3.55 23.71
CA PHE A 118 7.94 -4.92 23.72
C PHE A 118 7.09 -5.16 24.98
N ARG A 119 5.93 -5.77 24.80
CA ARG A 119 4.96 -6.12 25.83
C ARG A 119 4.54 -7.57 25.64
N GLU A 120 4.85 -8.41 26.63
CA GLU A 120 4.66 -9.86 26.54
C GLU A 120 3.19 -10.24 26.35
N GLU A 121 2.27 -9.47 26.96
CA GLU A 121 0.83 -9.65 26.83
C GLU A 121 0.32 -9.45 25.39
N TYR A 122 1.09 -8.76 24.54
CA TYR A 122 0.78 -8.50 23.14
C TYR A 122 1.50 -9.45 22.17
N ASN A 123 2.31 -10.40 22.67
CA ASN A 123 3.08 -11.35 21.88
C ASN A 123 2.20 -12.49 21.29
N LYS A 124 1.25 -12.10 20.44
CA LYS A 124 0.11 -12.88 19.95
C LYS A 124 -0.03 -12.77 18.43
N VAL A 125 -0.76 -13.68 17.81
CA VAL A 125 -1.29 -13.52 16.45
C VAL A 125 -2.58 -12.70 16.54
N ILE A 126 -2.55 -11.47 16.04
CA ILE A 126 -3.61 -10.49 16.23
C ILE A 126 -4.33 -10.18 14.93
N PHE A 127 -5.65 -10.07 14.97
CA PHE A 127 -6.45 -9.52 13.87
C PHE A 127 -7.07 -8.17 14.27
N ASP A 128 -6.85 -7.14 13.47
CA ASP A 128 -7.56 -5.87 13.55
C ASP A 128 -8.66 -5.79 12.48
N PRO A 129 -9.93 -5.99 12.86
CA PRO A 129 -11.05 -5.97 11.94
C PRO A 129 -11.58 -4.57 11.65
N ASN A 130 -11.01 -3.53 12.25
CA ASN A 130 -11.57 -2.19 12.22
C ASN A 130 -11.20 -1.45 10.93
N TRP A 131 -12.17 -0.73 10.36
CA TRP A 131 -11.92 0.30 9.34
C TRP A 131 -12.92 1.43 9.43
N ILE A 132 -12.62 2.50 8.70
CA ILE A 132 -13.48 3.70 8.66
C ILE A 132 -13.82 4.09 7.22
N SER A 133 -12.85 4.00 6.29
CA SER A 133 -13.02 4.20 4.85
C SER A 133 -13.56 2.94 4.16
N ASN A 134 -13.84 2.97 2.86
CA ASN A 134 -14.39 1.81 2.15
C ASN A 134 -13.41 0.62 2.01
N SER A 135 -12.23 0.66 2.65
CA SER A 135 -11.19 -0.37 2.59
C SER A 135 -11.72 -1.76 2.98
N GLY A 136 -12.71 -1.85 3.87
CA GLY A 136 -13.29 -3.13 4.31
C GLY A 136 -14.65 -3.48 3.67
N ASP A 137 -15.32 -2.53 3.01
CA ASP A 137 -16.74 -2.63 2.59
C ASP A 137 -17.02 -3.74 1.56
N THR A 138 -15.98 -4.25 0.94
CA THR A 138 -16.04 -5.21 -0.16
C THR A 138 -15.69 -6.63 0.27
N PHE A 139 -15.39 -6.82 1.56
CA PHE A 139 -15.15 -8.14 2.14
C PHE A 139 -16.37 -8.64 2.91
N ASP A 140 -16.59 -9.95 2.83
CA ASP A 140 -17.41 -10.65 3.80
C ASP A 140 -16.48 -11.20 4.90
N LEU A 141 -16.95 -11.22 6.15
CA LEU A 141 -16.25 -11.89 7.26
C LEU A 141 -15.96 -13.34 6.93
N ALA A 142 -16.87 -13.99 6.20
CA ALA A 142 -16.66 -15.35 5.71
C ALA A 142 -15.37 -15.48 4.87
N ASP A 143 -14.99 -14.47 4.08
CA ASP A 143 -13.79 -14.51 3.24
C ASP A 143 -12.51 -14.53 4.11
N VAL A 144 -12.47 -13.69 5.15
CA VAL A 144 -11.35 -13.59 6.10
C VAL A 144 -11.22 -14.88 6.93
N VAL A 145 -12.33 -15.34 7.49
CA VAL A 145 -12.38 -16.56 8.30
C VAL A 145 -12.00 -17.79 7.47
N THR A 146 -12.50 -17.88 6.23
CA THR A 146 -12.12 -18.95 5.29
C THR A 146 -10.63 -18.93 5.00
N TYR A 147 -10.03 -17.74 4.83
CA TYR A 147 -8.59 -17.62 4.65
C TYR A 147 -7.82 -18.13 5.87
N PHE A 148 -8.22 -17.76 7.09
CA PHE A 148 -7.57 -18.27 8.30
C PHE A 148 -7.66 -19.78 8.41
N HIS A 149 -8.84 -20.38 8.19
CA HIS A 149 -9.00 -21.84 8.22
C HIS A 149 -8.17 -22.55 7.15
N HIS A 150 -8.22 -22.08 5.90
CA HIS A 150 -7.48 -22.71 4.79
C HIS A 150 -5.96 -22.66 4.97
N ASN A 151 -5.45 -21.64 5.66
CA ASN A 151 -4.01 -21.47 5.90
C ASN A 151 -3.60 -21.94 7.31
N ASN A 152 -4.51 -22.58 8.06
CA ASN A 152 -4.27 -23.04 9.43
C ASN A 152 -3.73 -21.93 10.36
N ILE A 153 -4.28 -20.73 10.23
CA ILE A 153 -3.93 -19.56 11.04
C ILE A 153 -4.85 -19.52 12.26
N HIS A 154 -4.27 -19.63 13.45
CA HIS A 154 -4.98 -19.40 14.71
C HIS A 154 -4.83 -17.94 15.13
N ILE A 155 -5.95 -17.26 15.40
CA ILE A 155 -5.97 -15.88 15.88
C ILE A 155 -6.11 -15.92 17.40
N ASP A 156 -5.05 -15.53 18.10
CA ASP A 156 -5.02 -15.50 19.56
C ASP A 156 -5.88 -14.34 20.11
N ALA A 157 -5.85 -13.18 19.44
CA ALA A 157 -6.57 -11.99 19.86
C ALA A 157 -7.12 -11.17 18.69
N VAL A 158 -8.22 -10.47 18.96
CA VAL A 158 -8.89 -9.57 18.01
C VAL A 158 -9.05 -8.19 18.64
N MET A 159 -8.68 -7.15 17.89
CA MET A 159 -8.86 -5.77 18.34
C MET A 159 -10.34 -5.48 18.58
N ALA A 160 -10.65 -4.86 19.72
CA ALA A 160 -12.01 -4.47 20.06
C ALA A 160 -12.58 -3.45 19.06
N ASP A 161 -13.90 -3.36 19.06
CA ASP A 161 -14.63 -2.37 18.27
C ASP A 161 -14.33 -0.93 18.74
N LEU A 162 -13.97 -0.09 17.78
CA LEU A 162 -13.67 1.33 17.97
C LEU A 162 -14.84 2.26 17.55
N GLY A 163 -16.05 1.72 17.35
CA GLY A 163 -17.25 2.48 16.96
C GLY A 163 -17.30 2.83 15.47
N GLY A 164 -16.54 2.10 14.65
CA GLY A 164 -16.45 2.27 13.20
C GLY A 164 -17.14 1.16 12.41
N LYS A 165 -16.72 0.95 11.16
CA LYS A 165 -17.11 -0.23 10.39
C LYS A 165 -16.17 -1.39 10.78
N ARG A 166 -16.70 -2.61 10.75
CA ARG A 166 -15.94 -3.80 11.16
C ARG A 166 -16.37 -5.05 10.40
N CYS A 167 -15.42 -5.96 10.25
CA CYS A 167 -15.57 -7.27 9.63
C CYS A 167 -15.26 -8.24 10.75
N PHE A 168 -16.13 -8.25 11.75
CA PHE A 168 -16.00 -9.18 12.86
C PHE A 168 -17.33 -9.36 13.59
N ASP A 169 -17.55 -10.61 13.94
CA ASP A 169 -18.60 -11.06 14.81
C ASP A 169 -17.96 -11.53 16.12
N ASN A 170 -18.56 -11.17 17.24
CA ASN A 170 -18.12 -11.42 18.61
C ASN A 170 -18.07 -12.93 18.97
N ARG A 171 -18.19 -13.82 17.97
CA ARG A 171 -18.29 -15.28 18.05
C ARG A 171 -17.02 -16.01 17.64
N VAL A 172 -15.93 -15.31 17.28
CA VAL A 172 -14.63 -15.98 17.15
C VAL A 172 -14.09 -16.21 18.55
N ASP A 173 -13.70 -17.46 18.83
CA ASP A 173 -13.13 -17.92 20.09
C ASP A 173 -11.69 -17.38 20.25
N SER A 174 -11.59 -16.07 20.43
CA SER A 174 -10.36 -15.31 20.53
C SER A 174 -10.49 -14.26 21.64
N GLU A 175 -9.38 -13.91 22.27
CA GLU A 175 -9.34 -12.82 23.24
C GLU A 175 -9.68 -11.48 22.56
N ILE A 176 -10.50 -10.65 23.21
CA ILE A 176 -10.72 -9.28 22.75
C ILE A 176 -9.71 -8.37 23.42
N ILE A 177 -8.88 -7.70 22.61
CA ILE A 177 -7.82 -6.81 23.08
C ILE A 177 -8.15 -5.33 22.82
N ARG A 178 -7.72 -4.47 23.74
CA ARG A 178 -7.92 -3.01 23.70
C ARG A 178 -6.60 -2.31 23.99
N THR A 179 -6.45 -1.14 23.38
CA THR A 179 -5.35 -0.21 23.64
C THR A 179 -5.94 1.13 24.01
N GLU A 180 -5.59 1.65 25.18
CA GLU A 180 -6.17 2.90 25.71
C GLU A 180 -5.62 4.13 25.00
N THR A 181 -4.35 4.04 24.55
CA THR A 181 -3.65 5.14 23.88
C THR A 181 -3.06 4.72 22.55
N ILE A 182 -2.67 5.68 21.71
CA ILE A 182 -1.94 5.37 20.47
C ILE A 182 -0.57 4.73 20.75
N TRP A 183 0.06 5.04 21.88
CA TRP A 183 1.35 4.45 22.27
C TRP A 183 1.19 2.97 22.65
N ASP A 184 0.11 2.63 23.36
CA ASP A 184 -0.24 1.22 23.61
C ASP A 184 -0.48 0.47 22.31
N PHE A 185 -1.08 1.14 21.31
CA PHE A 185 -1.29 0.56 19.99
C PHE A 185 0.02 0.37 19.22
N CYS A 186 0.96 1.30 19.30
CA CYS A 186 2.31 1.12 18.76
C CYS A 186 3.02 -0.07 19.41
N ASP A 187 2.98 -0.17 20.75
CA ASP A 187 3.57 -1.26 21.51
C ASP A 187 2.92 -2.60 21.15
N LEU A 188 1.61 -2.62 20.93
CA LEU A 188 0.86 -3.81 20.48
C LEU A 188 1.32 -4.26 19.10
N ILE A 189 1.34 -3.36 18.11
CA ILE A 189 1.79 -3.68 16.74
C ILE A 189 3.22 -4.23 16.78
N TYR A 190 4.11 -3.56 17.51
CA TYR A 190 5.51 -3.94 17.63
C TYR A 190 5.67 -5.35 18.25
N SER A 191 4.91 -5.62 19.31
CA SER A 191 5.00 -6.85 20.10
C SER A 191 4.31 -8.06 19.47
N ALA A 192 3.35 -7.85 18.57
CA ALA A 192 2.61 -8.93 17.92
C ALA A 192 3.53 -9.94 17.21
N LYS A 193 3.24 -11.25 17.36
CA LYS A 193 3.93 -12.30 16.58
C LYS A 193 3.62 -12.16 15.10
N ALA A 194 2.36 -11.93 14.80
CA ALA A 194 1.85 -11.62 13.47
C ALA A 194 0.62 -10.75 13.63
N MET A 195 0.39 -9.85 12.67
CA MET A 195 -0.80 -9.01 12.65
C MET A 195 -1.48 -9.09 11.29
N TYR A 196 -2.80 -9.17 11.31
CA TYR A 196 -3.66 -9.13 10.15
C TYR A 196 -4.56 -7.91 10.24
N CYS A 197 -4.70 -7.15 9.16
CA CYS A 197 -5.65 -6.03 9.09
C CYS A 197 -6.07 -5.77 7.65
N PHE A 198 -6.90 -4.77 7.43
CA PHE A 198 -7.19 -4.25 6.09
C PHE A 198 -6.21 -3.15 5.69
N ALA A 199 -6.28 -2.66 4.45
CA ALA A 199 -5.52 -1.48 4.00
C ALA A 199 -6.04 -0.19 4.69
N THR A 200 -5.68 -0.02 5.96
CA THR A 200 -6.13 1.03 6.89
C THR A 200 -4.93 1.73 7.55
N GLY A 201 -5.21 2.69 8.44
CA GLY A 201 -4.18 3.36 9.23
C GLY A 201 -3.34 2.40 10.09
N THR A 202 -3.85 1.23 10.44
CA THR A 202 -3.10 0.18 11.14
C THR A 202 -1.93 -0.32 10.30
N ALA A 203 -2.15 -0.59 9.00
CA ALA A 203 -1.08 -0.96 8.10
C ALA A 203 -0.04 0.16 7.96
N THR A 204 -0.50 1.39 7.72
CA THR A 204 0.41 2.54 7.63
C THR A 204 1.23 2.76 8.91
N LEU A 205 0.62 2.56 10.09
CA LEU A 205 1.34 2.67 11.37
C LEU A 205 2.35 1.54 11.56
N ALA A 206 2.00 0.30 11.17
CA ALA A 206 2.93 -0.82 11.19
C ALA A 206 4.15 -0.58 10.29
N ALA A 207 3.94 0.00 9.09
CA ALA A 207 5.03 0.42 8.22
C ALA A 207 5.94 1.46 8.89
N ALA A 208 5.36 2.46 9.57
CA ALA A 208 6.12 3.47 10.32
C ALA A 208 6.91 2.89 11.50
N LEU A 209 6.43 1.79 12.09
CA LEU A 209 7.11 1.03 13.14
C LEU A 209 8.12 0.02 12.58
N ASN A 210 8.32 -0.02 11.25
CA ASN A 210 9.13 -1.03 10.56
C ASN A 210 8.71 -2.47 10.92
N LYS A 211 7.41 -2.70 11.09
CA LYS A 211 6.82 -4.00 11.42
C LYS A 211 6.12 -4.59 10.19
N PRO A 212 6.64 -5.68 9.60
CA PRO A 212 5.93 -6.43 8.58
C PRO A 212 4.62 -7.00 9.12
N ILE A 213 3.53 -6.83 8.37
CA ILE A 213 2.21 -7.36 8.71
C ILE A 213 1.49 -7.91 7.46
N ASN A 214 0.35 -8.55 7.69
CA ASN A 214 -0.51 -9.12 6.66
C ASN A 214 -1.70 -8.20 6.40
N VAL A 215 -1.87 -7.76 5.15
CA VAL A 215 -2.87 -6.76 4.77
C VAL A 215 -3.85 -7.36 3.78
N PHE A 216 -5.10 -7.55 4.20
CA PHE A 216 -6.16 -7.98 3.31
C PHE A 216 -6.55 -6.85 2.35
N VAL A 217 -6.54 -7.17 1.06
CA VAL A 217 -6.89 -6.25 -0.03
C VAL A 217 -8.01 -6.80 -0.89
N SER A 218 -8.97 -5.94 -1.22
CA SER A 218 -10.06 -6.29 -2.11
C SER A 218 -9.71 -5.86 -3.53
N SER A 219 -10.56 -6.22 -4.50
CA SER A 219 -10.34 -5.79 -5.88
C SER A 219 -10.53 -4.30 -6.11
N ASP A 220 -11.18 -3.63 -5.18
CA ASP A 220 -11.67 -2.27 -5.35
C ASP A 220 -10.82 -1.27 -4.55
N VAL A 221 -9.92 -1.77 -3.70
CA VAL A 221 -8.90 -0.94 -3.02
C VAL A 221 -7.90 -0.47 -4.08
N SER A 222 -7.74 0.85 -4.17
CA SER A 222 -6.72 1.43 -5.03
C SER A 222 -5.33 0.98 -4.56
N TYR A 223 -4.50 0.53 -5.51
CA TYR A 223 -3.14 0.06 -5.25
C TYR A 223 -2.25 1.14 -4.60
N ILE A 224 -2.62 2.42 -4.70
CA ILE A 224 -1.88 3.51 -4.03
C ILE A 224 -1.89 3.34 -2.50
N PHE A 225 -2.88 2.65 -1.93
CA PHE A 225 -2.95 2.35 -0.50
C PHE A 225 -2.12 1.11 -0.11
N MET A 226 -1.65 0.33 -1.11
CA MET A 226 -0.67 -0.74 -0.94
C MET A 226 0.76 -0.17 -1.02
N HIS A 227 1.04 0.77 -0.12
CA HIS A 227 2.18 1.67 -0.22
C HIS A 227 3.49 1.09 0.32
N SER A 228 3.43 0.17 1.29
CA SER A 228 4.61 -0.34 1.98
C SER A 228 5.10 -1.64 1.34
N VAL A 229 6.40 -1.73 1.08
CA VAL A 229 7.02 -2.97 0.57
C VAL A 229 7.26 -3.99 1.69
N LEU A 230 7.14 -3.58 2.95
CA LEU A 230 7.30 -4.44 4.12
C LEU A 230 6.12 -5.40 4.32
N HIS A 231 4.96 -5.08 3.76
CA HIS A 231 3.72 -5.80 4.03
C HIS A 231 3.46 -6.95 3.06
N SER A 232 2.82 -7.99 3.58
CA SER A 232 2.26 -9.08 2.77
C SER A 232 0.81 -8.75 2.41
N TYR A 233 0.57 -8.35 1.17
CA TYR A 233 -0.78 -8.06 0.69
C TYR A 233 -1.51 -9.31 0.23
N ILE A 234 -2.64 -9.61 0.87
CA ILE A 234 -3.42 -10.83 0.68
C ILE A 234 -4.73 -10.50 -0.04
N PRO A 235 -4.87 -10.84 -1.34
CA PRO A 235 -6.12 -10.66 -2.05
C PRO A 235 -7.14 -11.74 -1.65
N LEU A 236 -8.19 -11.38 -0.90
CA LEU A 236 -9.21 -12.35 -0.45
C LEU A 236 -10.23 -12.70 -1.53
N ARG A 237 -10.61 -11.73 -2.38
CA ARG A 237 -11.43 -11.98 -3.57
C ARG A 237 -10.55 -12.00 -4.79
N ALA A 238 -10.31 -13.20 -5.32
CA ALA A 238 -9.70 -13.36 -6.64
C ALA A 238 -10.68 -12.86 -7.71
N ASN A 239 -10.70 -11.56 -7.98
CA ASN A 239 -11.06 -11.16 -9.33
C ASN A 239 -10.05 -11.86 -10.25
N LYS A 240 -10.55 -12.68 -11.19
CA LYS A 240 -9.72 -13.41 -12.16
C LYS A 240 -8.73 -12.48 -12.86
N TYR A 241 -9.02 -11.18 -12.93
CA TYR A 241 -8.15 -10.12 -13.44
C TYR A 241 -7.00 -9.73 -12.49
N ILE A 242 -7.22 -9.69 -11.17
CA ILE A 242 -6.18 -9.29 -10.20
C ILE A 242 -5.16 -10.41 -10.00
N ARG A 243 -5.58 -11.67 -9.96
CA ARG A 243 -4.60 -12.79 -10.01
C ARG A 243 -3.74 -12.74 -11.27
N LYS A 244 -4.23 -12.15 -12.35
CA LYS A 244 -3.56 -12.08 -13.65
C LYS A 244 -2.60 -10.89 -13.73
N GLU A 245 -3.01 -9.74 -13.21
CA GLU A 245 -2.21 -8.51 -13.10
C GLU A 245 -1.15 -8.56 -11.99
N TRP A 246 -1.48 -9.20 -10.85
CA TRP A 246 -0.55 -9.42 -9.75
C TRP A 246 0.52 -10.45 -10.13
N LYS A 247 0.12 -11.58 -10.77
CA LYS A 247 1.10 -12.53 -11.35
C LYS A 247 1.94 -11.90 -12.48
N ARG A 248 1.37 -10.99 -13.29
CA ARG A 248 2.09 -10.22 -14.30
C ARG A 248 3.21 -9.37 -13.69
N LYS A 249 2.93 -8.69 -12.58
CA LYS A 249 3.87 -7.74 -11.96
C LYS A 249 4.89 -8.41 -11.04
N VAL A 250 4.52 -9.48 -10.33
CA VAL A 250 5.42 -10.17 -9.41
C VAL A 250 6.34 -11.18 -10.12
N PHE A 251 5.88 -11.81 -11.22
CA PHE A 251 6.62 -12.90 -11.88
C PHE A 251 7.00 -12.64 -13.35
N ASN A 252 6.75 -11.42 -13.87
CA ASN A 252 7.09 -11.01 -15.25
C ASN A 252 6.65 -11.99 -16.37
N ILE A 253 5.49 -12.63 -16.22
CA ILE A 253 4.97 -13.62 -17.20
C ILE A 253 4.20 -12.88 -18.32
N PRO A 254 4.62 -12.96 -19.60
CA PRO A 254 3.93 -12.31 -20.71
C PRO A 254 2.61 -13.02 -21.04
N LEU A 255 1.56 -12.26 -21.36
CA LEU A 255 0.22 -12.80 -21.52
C LEU A 255 -0.32 -12.62 -22.95
N ARG A 256 -0.58 -13.75 -23.63
CA ARG A 256 -1.50 -13.80 -24.77
C ARG A 256 -2.94 -13.64 -24.27
N VAL A 257 -3.51 -12.46 -24.42
CA VAL A 257 -4.91 -12.21 -24.04
C VAL A 257 -5.83 -12.60 -25.20
N SER A 258 -6.62 -13.66 -25.02
CA SER A 258 -7.86 -13.84 -25.76
C SER A 258 -8.94 -13.00 -25.06
N LEU A 259 -9.29 -11.85 -25.64
CA LEU A 259 -10.43 -11.05 -25.19
C LEU A 259 -11.72 -11.64 -25.76
N ARG A 260 -12.69 -11.92 -24.89
CA ARG A 260 -14.03 -12.31 -25.34
C ARG A 260 -14.78 -11.07 -25.80
N ARG A 261 -15.50 -11.18 -26.92
CA ARG A 261 -16.17 -10.08 -27.62
C ARG A 261 -17.05 -9.21 -26.72
N LYS A 262 -17.77 -9.84 -25.78
CA LYS A 262 -18.62 -9.15 -24.78
C LYS A 262 -17.87 -8.18 -23.85
N ASP A 263 -16.60 -8.45 -23.56
CA ASP A 263 -15.79 -7.62 -22.67
C ASP A 263 -15.29 -6.38 -23.43
N ILE A 264 -15.03 -6.50 -24.73
CA ILE A 264 -14.71 -5.40 -25.65
C ILE A 264 -15.94 -4.47 -25.81
N ASP A 265 -17.13 -5.04 -26.00
CA ASP A 265 -18.38 -4.28 -26.17
C ASP A 265 -18.82 -3.54 -24.89
N ARG A 266 -18.34 -3.98 -23.72
CA ARG A 266 -18.57 -3.30 -22.43
C ARG A 266 -17.60 -2.13 -22.27
N MET A 267 -16.33 -2.31 -22.60
CA MET A 267 -15.31 -1.25 -22.56
C MET A 267 -15.59 -0.15 -23.59
N ALA A 268 -16.14 -0.51 -24.75
CA ALA A 268 -16.55 0.39 -25.82
C ALA A 268 -17.51 1.51 -25.37
N ARG A 269 -18.31 1.25 -24.34
CA ARG A 269 -19.34 2.18 -23.84
C ARG A 269 -18.80 3.29 -22.96
N PHE A 270 -17.57 3.17 -22.47
CA PHE A 270 -16.98 4.10 -21.51
C PHE A 270 -15.83 4.94 -22.08
N ILE A 271 -15.47 4.73 -23.35
CA ILE A 271 -14.36 5.45 -23.99
C ILE A 271 -14.90 6.34 -25.12
N PRO A 272 -14.84 7.67 -24.98
CA PRO A 272 -15.19 8.57 -26.07
C PRO A 272 -14.29 8.29 -27.28
N ILE A 273 -14.85 7.91 -28.43
CA ILE A 273 -14.12 7.55 -29.67
C ILE A 273 -13.12 8.65 -30.11
N LYS A 274 -13.35 9.89 -29.70
CA LYS A 274 -12.46 11.04 -29.98
C LYS A 274 -11.12 10.98 -29.21
N SER A 275 -11.05 10.24 -28.10
CA SER A 275 -9.84 10.11 -27.26
C SER A 275 -8.91 8.97 -27.68
N MET A 276 -9.31 8.14 -28.65
CA MET A 276 -8.52 6.99 -29.09
C MET A 276 -7.45 7.39 -30.10
N LYS A 277 -6.19 6.96 -29.87
CA LYS A 277 -5.10 7.09 -30.84
C LYS A 277 -5.49 6.45 -32.18
N LYS A 278 -5.14 7.08 -33.30
CA LYS A 278 -5.58 6.76 -34.68
C LYS A 278 -5.42 5.27 -35.06
N GLY A 279 -4.33 4.62 -34.64
CA GLY A 279 -4.10 3.19 -34.89
C GLY A 279 -5.07 2.27 -34.14
N PHE A 280 -5.40 2.60 -32.89
CA PHE A 280 -6.36 1.86 -32.08
C PHE A 280 -7.79 2.10 -32.58
N LYS A 281 -8.10 3.34 -32.96
CA LYS A 281 -9.38 3.74 -33.55
C LYS A 281 -9.69 2.96 -34.83
N ASN A 282 -8.69 2.77 -35.72
CA ASN A 282 -8.88 2.02 -36.97
C ASN A 282 -9.05 0.50 -36.74
N ALA A 283 -8.33 -0.09 -35.79
CA ALA A 283 -8.51 -1.50 -35.41
C ALA A 283 -9.87 -1.76 -34.73
N PHE A 284 -10.35 -0.77 -33.96
CA PHE A 284 -11.62 -0.80 -33.26
C PHE A 284 -12.82 -0.65 -34.22
N ILE A 285 -12.72 0.25 -35.21
CA ILE A 285 -13.75 0.44 -36.25
C ILE A 285 -13.82 -0.76 -37.22
N SER A 286 -12.69 -1.36 -37.56
CA SER A 286 -12.62 -2.48 -38.53
C SER A 286 -12.96 -3.86 -37.94
N LYS A 287 -13.26 -3.97 -36.64
CA LYS A 287 -13.55 -5.23 -35.91
C LYS A 287 -12.46 -6.32 -36.03
N ASN A 288 -11.25 -5.99 -36.46
CA ASN A 288 -10.13 -6.94 -36.66
C ASN A 288 -9.02 -6.72 -35.62
N LEU A 289 -9.24 -7.18 -34.38
CA LEU A 289 -8.26 -7.08 -33.29
C LEU A 289 -7.30 -8.29 -33.18
N HIS A 290 -7.33 -9.23 -34.12
CA HIS A 290 -6.48 -10.44 -34.07
C HIS A 290 -5.04 -10.25 -34.57
N HIS A 291 -4.64 -9.06 -35.04
CA HIS A 291 -3.34 -8.85 -35.71
C HIS A 291 -2.43 -7.75 -35.13
N LEU A 292 -2.64 -7.28 -33.90
CA LEU A 292 -1.66 -6.39 -33.27
C LEU A 292 -0.43 -7.19 -32.79
N LYS A 293 0.70 -7.05 -33.49
CA LYS A 293 2.01 -7.51 -33.00
C LYS A 293 2.40 -6.72 -31.73
N PRO A 294 3.06 -7.36 -30.74
CA PRO A 294 3.45 -6.69 -29.51
C PRO A 294 4.48 -5.60 -29.80
N TYR A 295 4.19 -4.38 -29.33
CA TYR A 295 5.11 -3.25 -29.31
C TYR A 295 5.81 -3.24 -27.95
N ILE A 296 7.12 -3.44 -27.93
CA ILE A 296 7.98 -3.26 -26.75
C ILE A 296 8.61 -1.87 -26.89
N PRO A 297 8.36 -0.91 -25.98
CA PRO A 297 9.08 0.35 -26.01
C PRO A 297 10.54 0.10 -25.59
N HIS A 298 11.47 0.69 -26.33
CA HIS A 298 12.89 0.74 -25.98
C HIS A 298 13.06 1.39 -24.60
N THR A 299 13.34 0.59 -23.59
CA THR A 299 13.80 1.02 -22.26
C THR A 299 15.30 0.79 -22.21
N SER A 300 16.05 1.76 -21.69
CA SER A 300 17.51 1.73 -21.64
C SER A 300 17.99 0.54 -20.79
N THR A 301 19.08 -0.08 -21.22
CA THR A 301 19.72 -1.27 -20.61
C THR A 301 19.96 -1.14 -19.10
N GLU A 302 20.11 0.07 -18.58
CA GLU A 302 20.34 0.37 -17.16
C GLU A 302 19.12 0.06 -16.25
N GLU A 303 17.89 0.16 -16.76
CA GLU A 303 16.67 -0.16 -16.01
C GLU A 303 16.45 -1.67 -15.89
N VAL A 304 16.92 -2.43 -16.88
CA VAL A 304 16.83 -3.90 -16.92
C VAL A 304 17.83 -4.50 -15.92
N ASP A 305 19.04 -3.95 -15.82
CA ASP A 305 20.08 -4.44 -14.92
C ASP A 305 19.72 -4.24 -13.44
N ASN A 306 19.01 -3.14 -13.11
CA ASN A 306 18.51 -2.90 -11.75
C ASN A 306 17.41 -3.90 -11.33
N ILE A 307 16.56 -4.33 -12.26
CA ILE A 307 15.51 -5.33 -12.00
C ILE A 307 16.11 -6.72 -11.76
N VAL A 308 17.18 -7.08 -12.48
CA VAL A 308 17.88 -8.37 -12.33
C VAL A 308 18.61 -8.46 -10.98
N ASN A 309 19.15 -7.35 -10.47
CA ASN A 309 19.86 -7.35 -9.19
C ASN A 309 18.93 -7.46 -7.98
N ILE A 310 17.71 -6.89 -8.05
CA ILE A 310 16.69 -7.05 -7.00
C ILE A 310 16.18 -8.49 -6.92
N ALA A 311 16.06 -9.18 -8.06
CA ALA A 311 15.59 -10.57 -8.11
C ALA A 311 16.57 -11.57 -7.46
N LYS A 312 17.86 -11.24 -7.35
CA LYS A 312 18.88 -12.10 -6.72
C LYS A 312 18.93 -11.99 -5.19
N ALA A 313 18.25 -11.00 -4.59
CA ALA A 313 18.34 -10.71 -3.15
C ALA A 313 17.25 -11.39 -2.31
N ILE A 314 16.34 -12.15 -2.91
CA ILE A 314 15.22 -12.80 -2.21
C ILE A 314 15.52 -14.30 -2.05
N PRO A 315 15.65 -14.83 -0.81
CA PRO A 315 15.83 -16.27 -0.60
C PRO A 315 14.55 -17.00 -0.98
N ILE A 316 14.62 -17.88 -1.96
CA ILE A 316 13.53 -18.79 -2.31
C ILE A 316 13.68 -20.04 -1.43
N HIS A 317 12.77 -20.24 -0.48
CA HIS A 317 12.57 -21.54 0.14
C HIS A 317 11.86 -22.45 -0.88
N GLU A 318 12.63 -23.34 -1.51
CA GLU A 318 12.08 -24.43 -2.32
C GLU A 318 11.62 -25.55 -1.38
N ASP A 319 10.32 -25.67 -1.15
CA ASP A 319 9.73 -26.96 -0.82
C ASP A 319 8.33 -27.08 -1.41
N SER A 320 8.05 -28.28 -1.94
CA SER A 320 6.79 -28.76 -2.52
C SER A 320 6.59 -28.72 -4.05
N VAL A 321 7.52 -29.31 -4.83
CA VAL A 321 7.14 -30.02 -6.07
C VAL A 321 7.85 -31.37 -6.16
N LYS A 322 7.45 -32.32 -5.31
CA LYS A 322 7.67 -33.75 -5.57
C LYS A 322 6.45 -34.53 -5.08
N ASN A 323 5.44 -34.64 -5.94
CA ASN A 323 4.54 -35.79 -6.03
C ASN A 323 3.44 -35.52 -7.05
N THR A 324 3.76 -35.69 -8.34
CA THR A 324 2.80 -36.08 -9.39
C THR A 324 3.57 -36.41 -10.67
N ALA A 325 4.47 -37.39 -10.59
CA ALA A 325 5.06 -38.02 -11.77
C ALA A 325 5.53 -39.43 -11.40
N ASN A 326 4.59 -40.35 -11.16
CA ASN A 326 4.81 -41.79 -11.33
C ASN A 326 3.48 -42.55 -11.18
N LYS A 327 2.60 -42.39 -12.16
CA LYS A 327 1.59 -43.38 -12.53
C LYS A 327 1.34 -43.20 -14.02
N ASN A 328 2.20 -43.83 -14.82
CA ASN A 328 1.96 -44.32 -16.18
C ASN A 328 3.32 -44.62 -16.80
N MET A 329 3.78 -45.86 -16.66
CA MET A 329 4.48 -46.65 -17.68
C MET A 329 4.96 -47.96 -17.04
N GLY A 330 4.63 -49.11 -17.66
CA GLY A 330 5.24 -50.40 -17.32
C GLY A 330 4.28 -51.58 -17.28
N GLY A 331 3.69 -51.93 -18.43
CA GLY A 331 3.33 -53.32 -18.72
C GLY A 331 4.39 -53.89 -19.66
N GLY A 332 4.85 -55.12 -19.39
CA GLY A 332 5.74 -55.90 -20.27
C GLY A 332 6.88 -56.58 -19.51
N GLY A 333 6.73 -57.90 -19.29
CA GLY A 333 7.71 -58.78 -18.65
C GLY A 333 7.02 -59.90 -17.89
#